data_AF-A0A250XNP0-F1
#
_entry.id   AF-A0A250XNP0-F1
#
_cell.length_a   1.000
_cell.length_b   1.000
_cell.length_c   1.000
_cell.angle_alpha   90.00
_cell.angle_beta   90.00
_cell.angle_gamma   90.00
#
_symmetry.space_group_name_H-M   'P 1'
#
loop_
_entity.id
_entity.type
_entity.pdbx_description
1 polymer ?
#
loop_
_entity_poly.entity_id
_entity_poly.type
_entity_poly.pdbx_seq_one_letter_code
_entity_poly.pdbx_strand_id
1 'polypeptide(L)'
;MFRALLSKRTEDNDKSFKIPEWIRPDAGAKNRHWTGGGFGLEYRLMGHWRLVFSFPFARDLGYKFIMQADADTFIMEKIGYNLIDHMREKDVWVTNYDLKIPEEREYNMGLPELARYWMISRGRMEGLYVTADNASTAGHGYIKGPVFSHCRPADINGLHTCSELVCRGETWRGWDGEMFSGHYQIFKLDHWFSWEIQDFLQLVIRTGGHIEHRWNEISTQAMIRHMFTPDKHVHIFSDHKIRHGRHPDSCSACLDWMA
;
A
#
# COMPACT_ATOMS: atom_id res chain seq x y z
N MET A 1 1.13 -22.07 24.82
CA MET A 1 0.66 -20.70 24.54
C MET A 1 0.36 -20.47 23.04
N PHE A 2 1.31 -20.72 22.12
CA PHE A 2 1.12 -20.58 20.67
C PHE A 2 -0.05 -21.39 20.07
N ARG A 3 -0.23 -22.67 20.44
CA ARG A 3 -1.37 -23.49 19.97
C ARG A 3 -2.74 -22.96 20.41
N ALA A 4 -2.83 -22.37 21.60
CA ALA A 4 -4.08 -21.84 22.14
C ALA A 4 -4.47 -20.49 21.50
N LEU A 5 -3.48 -19.67 21.08
CA LEU A 5 -3.71 -18.45 20.29
C LEU A 5 -4.18 -18.78 18.87
N LEU A 6 -3.66 -19.86 18.27
CA LEU A 6 -4.09 -20.32 16.94
C LEU A 6 -5.51 -20.89 16.97
N SER A 7 -5.88 -21.71 17.96
CA SER A 7 -7.21 -22.35 18.01
C SER A 7 -8.35 -21.40 18.35
N LYS A 8 -8.09 -20.33 19.13
CA LYS A 8 -9.11 -19.30 19.42
C LYS A 8 -9.31 -18.35 18.24
N ARG A 9 -8.29 -18.19 17.38
CA ARG A 9 -8.35 -17.34 16.17
C ARG A 9 -8.88 -18.04 14.94
N THR A 10 -8.91 -19.37 14.87
CA THR A 10 -9.51 -20.06 13.71
C THR A 10 -11.00 -19.73 13.54
N GLU A 11 -11.72 -19.42 14.63
CA GLU A 11 -13.13 -18.99 14.57
C GLU A 11 -13.28 -17.51 14.17
N ASP A 12 -12.37 -16.62 14.61
CA ASP A 12 -12.38 -15.20 14.21
C ASP A 12 -11.75 -14.94 12.82
N ASN A 13 -10.89 -15.84 12.34
CA ASN A 13 -10.28 -15.79 11.00
C ASN A 13 -11.33 -15.88 9.88
N ASP A 14 -12.48 -16.52 10.14
CA ASP A 14 -13.56 -16.59 9.16
C ASP A 14 -14.27 -15.24 8.96
N LYS A 15 -14.02 -14.23 9.81
CA LYS A 15 -14.61 -12.89 9.66
C LYS A 15 -13.74 -11.93 8.84
N SER A 16 -12.43 -12.15 8.76
CA SER A 16 -11.51 -11.23 8.07
C SER A 16 -11.55 -11.37 6.54
N PHE A 17 -12.17 -12.43 6.03
CA PHE A 17 -12.38 -12.66 4.60
C PHE A 17 -13.86 -12.52 4.20
N LYS A 18 -14.55 -11.54 4.79
CA LYS A 18 -15.95 -11.21 4.49
C LYS A 18 -16.06 -9.75 4.09
N ILE A 19 -17.04 -9.46 3.23
CA ILE A 19 -17.41 -8.08 2.92
C ILE A 19 -17.96 -7.46 4.21
N PRO A 20 -17.41 -6.31 4.67
CA PRO A 20 -17.96 -5.60 5.82
C PRO A 20 -19.44 -5.25 5.62
N GLU A 21 -20.25 -5.36 6.67
CA GLU A 21 -21.73 -5.23 6.59
C GLU A 21 -22.21 -3.87 6.07
N TRP A 22 -21.41 -2.81 6.24
CA TRP A 22 -21.73 -1.48 5.72
C TRP A 22 -21.43 -1.30 4.23
N ILE A 23 -20.66 -2.21 3.64
CA ILE A 23 -20.39 -2.24 2.21
C ILE A 23 -21.50 -3.07 1.57
N ARG A 24 -22.29 -2.42 0.72
CA ARG A 24 -23.40 -3.04 0.00
C ARG A 24 -22.99 -3.15 -1.46
N PRO A 25 -22.18 -4.15 -1.84
CA PRO A 25 -21.87 -4.35 -3.24
C PRO A 25 -23.20 -4.59 -3.94
N ASP A 26 -23.55 -3.67 -4.83
CA ASP A 26 -24.88 -3.57 -5.41
C ASP A 26 -25.26 -4.92 -6.04
N ALA A 27 -26.33 -5.55 -5.55
CA ALA A 27 -26.66 -6.95 -5.84
C ALA A 27 -26.93 -7.23 -7.33
N GLY A 28 -27.22 -6.17 -8.11
CA GLY A 28 -27.44 -6.21 -9.56
C GLY A 28 -26.19 -5.98 -10.43
N ALA A 29 -25.05 -5.66 -9.84
CA ALA A 29 -23.89 -5.15 -10.57
C ALA A 29 -22.79 -6.18 -10.86
N LYS A 30 -23.16 -7.45 -11.00
CA LYS A 30 -22.23 -8.57 -11.29
C LYS A 30 -21.29 -8.31 -12.48
N ASN A 31 -21.64 -7.39 -13.40
CA ASN A 31 -20.89 -7.11 -14.62
C ASN A 31 -20.61 -5.62 -14.91
N ARG A 32 -21.01 -4.66 -14.06
CA ARG A 32 -21.01 -3.22 -14.45
C ARG A 32 -20.46 -2.22 -13.45
N HIS A 33 -20.05 -2.67 -12.26
CA HIS A 33 -19.42 -1.77 -11.30
C HIS A 33 -17.91 -1.67 -11.60
N TRP A 34 -17.54 -0.48 -12.11
CA TRP A 34 -16.22 0.14 -12.07
C TRP A 34 -15.18 -0.39 -13.07
N THR A 35 -15.37 0.04 -14.32
CA THR A 35 -14.51 0.24 -15.52
C THR A 35 -13.24 -0.60 -15.75
N GLY A 36 -12.49 -1.06 -14.74
CA GLY A 36 -11.30 -1.89 -14.94
C GLY A 36 -11.60 -3.39 -14.85
N GLY A 37 -12.30 -3.92 -15.85
CA GLY A 37 -12.63 -5.33 -15.93
C GLY A 37 -11.37 -6.21 -15.86
N GLY A 38 -11.16 -6.93 -14.76
CA GLY A 38 -9.99 -7.80 -14.63
C GLY A 38 -9.90 -8.63 -13.34
N PHE A 39 -10.53 -8.19 -12.24
CA PHE A 39 -10.33 -8.80 -10.92
C PHE A 39 -11.65 -9.09 -10.17
N GLY A 40 -11.76 -10.32 -9.67
CA GLY A 40 -12.91 -10.82 -8.91
C GLY A 40 -12.97 -10.30 -7.46
N LEU A 41 -14.04 -10.69 -6.76
CA LEU A 41 -14.26 -10.34 -5.36
C LEU A 41 -13.15 -10.89 -4.45
N GLU A 42 -12.68 -12.10 -4.73
CA GLU A 42 -11.63 -12.78 -3.95
C GLU A 42 -10.33 -11.99 -3.95
N TYR A 43 -9.98 -11.38 -5.07
CA TYR A 43 -8.82 -10.49 -5.18
C TYR A 43 -8.97 -9.24 -4.32
N ARG A 44 -10.17 -8.65 -4.29
CA ARG A 44 -10.48 -7.47 -3.47
C ARG A 44 -10.48 -7.82 -1.97
N LEU A 45 -11.01 -8.99 -1.60
CA LEU A 45 -10.97 -9.50 -0.23
C LEU A 45 -9.54 -9.84 0.21
N MET A 46 -8.68 -10.32 -0.69
CA MET A 46 -7.26 -10.48 -0.42
C MET A 46 -6.59 -9.14 -0.09
N GLY A 47 -6.81 -8.10 -0.90
CA GLY A 47 -6.30 -6.75 -0.61
C GLY A 47 -6.84 -6.19 0.71
N HIS A 48 -8.13 -6.38 0.98
CA HIS A 48 -8.74 -6.05 2.26
C HIS A 48 -8.03 -6.77 3.42
N TRP A 49 -7.85 -8.09 3.33
CA TRP A 49 -7.19 -8.89 4.35
C TRP A 49 -5.76 -8.41 4.61
N ARG A 50 -5.01 -8.06 3.55
CA ARG A 50 -3.66 -7.48 3.68
C ARG A 50 -3.70 -6.17 4.45
N LEU A 51 -4.64 -5.28 4.17
CA LEU A 51 -4.76 -3.98 4.83
C LEU A 51 -5.23 -4.07 6.29
N VAL A 52 -6.27 -4.88 6.58
CA VAL A 52 -6.98 -4.83 7.87
C VAL A 52 -6.59 -5.94 8.84
N PHE A 53 -6.00 -7.03 8.36
CA PHE A 53 -5.75 -8.21 9.19
C PHE A 53 -4.27 -8.56 9.29
N SER A 54 -3.53 -8.59 8.17
CA SER A 54 -2.16 -9.11 8.16
C SER A 54 -1.22 -8.38 9.13
N PHE A 55 -1.27 -7.04 9.15
CA PHE A 55 -0.46 -6.20 10.03
C PHE A 55 -0.86 -6.34 11.50
N PRO A 56 -2.16 -6.24 11.89
CA PRO A 56 -2.55 -6.49 13.29
C PRO A 56 -2.19 -7.88 13.76
N PHE A 57 -2.39 -8.89 12.91
CA PHE A 57 -2.03 -10.26 13.22
C PHE A 57 -0.55 -10.40 13.56
N ALA A 58 0.35 -9.86 12.73
CA ALA A 58 1.78 -9.89 13.00
C ALA A 58 2.16 -9.12 14.28
N ARG A 59 1.59 -7.94 14.49
CA ARG A 59 1.85 -7.14 15.71
C ARG A 59 1.43 -7.89 16.98
N ASP A 60 0.25 -8.51 16.96
CA ASP A 60 -0.29 -9.22 18.12
C ASP A 60 0.54 -10.48 18.48
N LEU A 61 1.26 -11.05 17.51
CA LEU A 61 2.23 -12.12 17.75
C LEU A 61 3.57 -11.60 18.32
N GLY A 62 3.71 -10.28 18.51
CA GLY A 62 4.91 -9.65 19.06
C GLY A 62 5.98 -9.34 18.01
N TYR A 63 5.69 -9.47 16.72
CA TYR A 63 6.63 -9.08 15.67
C TYR A 63 6.79 -7.55 15.59
N LYS A 64 7.95 -7.12 15.08
CA LYS A 64 8.27 -5.71 14.80
C LYS A 64 8.30 -5.37 13.33
N PHE A 65 8.43 -6.39 12.49
CA PHE A 65 8.43 -6.28 11.04
C PHE A 65 7.49 -7.34 10.48
N ILE A 66 6.87 -7.03 9.35
CA ILE A 66 6.13 -8.00 8.53
C ILE A 66 6.72 -8.00 7.14
N MET A 67 7.03 -9.19 6.62
CA MET A 67 7.36 -9.39 5.21
C MET A 67 6.10 -9.88 4.51
N GLN A 68 5.68 -9.15 3.48
CA GLN A 68 4.65 -9.58 2.54
C GLN A 68 5.37 -10.17 1.34
N ALA A 69 5.09 -11.45 1.06
CA ALA A 69 5.62 -12.17 -0.09
C ALA A 69 4.50 -13.04 -0.70
N ASP A 70 4.32 -12.96 -2.02
CA ASP A 70 3.30 -13.76 -2.71
C ASP A 70 3.82 -15.20 -2.92
N ALA A 71 2.90 -16.17 -3.03
CA ALA A 71 3.25 -17.59 -3.15
C ALA A 71 4.04 -17.93 -4.42
N ASP A 72 3.98 -17.07 -5.44
CA ASP A 72 4.71 -17.13 -6.70
C ASP A 72 5.82 -16.05 -6.77
N THR A 73 6.33 -15.63 -5.62
CA THR A 73 7.54 -14.81 -5.53
C THR A 73 8.78 -15.69 -5.43
N PHE A 74 9.75 -15.44 -6.29
CA PHE A 74 11.02 -16.18 -6.35
C PHE A 74 12.18 -15.25 -6.04
N ILE A 75 12.97 -15.61 -5.04
CA ILE A 75 14.26 -14.99 -4.77
C ILE A 75 15.30 -15.76 -5.59
N MET A 76 15.77 -15.14 -6.67
CA MET A 76 16.65 -15.76 -7.65
C MET A 76 18.12 -15.62 -7.26
N GLU A 77 18.43 -14.83 -6.22
CA GLU A 77 19.78 -14.79 -5.69
C GLU A 77 19.96 -14.75 -4.15
N LYS A 78 21.16 -15.07 -3.64
CA LYS A 78 21.43 -15.25 -2.22
C LYS A 78 21.58 -13.86 -1.65
N ILE A 79 20.66 -13.50 -0.76
CA ILE A 79 20.73 -12.27 0.00
C ILE A 79 21.86 -12.41 1.02
N GLY A 80 22.97 -11.70 0.79
CA GLY A 80 24.21 -11.83 1.57
C GLY A 80 24.18 -11.20 2.97
N TYR A 81 23.04 -10.66 3.40
CA TYR A 81 22.88 -9.96 4.67
C TYR A 81 21.51 -10.21 5.30
N ASN A 82 21.38 -9.92 6.59
CA ASN A 82 20.11 -9.98 7.29
C ASN A 82 19.28 -8.73 6.96
N LEU A 83 18.13 -8.92 6.30
CA LEU A 83 17.24 -7.83 5.87
C LEU A 83 16.72 -6.99 7.05
N ILE A 84 16.44 -7.62 8.19
CA ILE A 84 15.91 -6.93 9.37
C ILE A 84 17.00 -6.10 10.05
N ASP A 85 18.23 -6.61 10.14
CA ASP A 85 19.34 -5.86 10.69
C ASP A 85 19.69 -4.67 9.78
N HIS A 86 19.70 -4.86 8.46
CA HIS A 86 19.82 -3.77 7.50
C HIS A 86 18.75 -2.69 7.73
N MET A 87 17.48 -3.07 7.87
CA MET A 87 16.41 -2.11 8.12
C MET A 87 16.60 -1.33 9.44
N ARG A 88 17.10 -1.98 10.50
CA ARG A 88 17.37 -1.33 11.79
C ARG A 88 18.55 -0.37 11.70
N GLU A 89 19.65 -0.81 11.12
CA GLU A 89 20.90 -0.05 11.01
C GLU A 89 20.74 1.19 10.12
N LYS A 90 19.91 1.09 9.08
CA LYS A 90 19.64 2.20 8.14
C LYS A 90 18.38 3.00 8.48
N ASP A 91 17.70 2.66 9.58
CA ASP A 91 16.39 3.20 9.96
C ASP A 91 15.37 3.20 8.80
N VAL A 92 15.31 2.08 8.08
CA VAL A 92 14.32 1.85 7.01
C VAL A 92 13.01 1.39 7.64
N TRP A 93 11.91 1.98 7.18
CA TRP A 93 10.56 1.67 7.65
C TRP A 93 9.78 0.83 6.65
N VAL A 94 10.04 1.00 5.36
CA VAL A 94 9.38 0.25 4.28
C VAL A 94 10.41 -0.15 3.23
N THR A 95 10.40 -1.41 2.82
CA THR A 95 11.16 -1.88 1.66
C THR A 95 10.23 -2.21 0.49
N ASN A 96 10.68 -2.00 -0.73
CA ASN A 96 9.99 -2.45 -1.94
C ASN A 96 10.98 -3.14 -2.88
N TYR A 97 10.52 -4.14 -3.63
CA TYR A 97 11.25 -4.61 -4.79
C TYR A 97 11.20 -3.56 -5.91
N ASP A 98 12.29 -3.40 -6.69
CA ASP A 98 12.38 -2.42 -7.78
C ASP A 98 11.57 -2.81 -9.03
N LEU A 99 10.26 -3.00 -8.82
CA LEU A 99 9.27 -3.23 -9.85
C LEU A 99 8.16 -2.19 -9.70
N LYS A 100 8.33 -1.07 -10.40
CA LYS A 100 7.29 -0.05 -10.52
C LYS A 100 6.18 -0.56 -11.44
N ILE A 101 4.94 -0.48 -10.97
CA ILE A 101 3.76 -0.86 -11.73
C ILE A 101 2.93 0.41 -11.97
N PRO A 102 2.68 0.80 -13.23
CA PRO A 102 1.64 1.78 -13.50
C PRO A 102 0.28 1.11 -13.28
N GLU A 103 -0.49 1.54 -12.30
CA GLU A 103 -1.86 1.06 -12.13
C GLU A 103 -2.80 1.84 -13.04
N GLU A 104 -3.85 1.17 -13.53
CA GLU A 104 -4.86 1.86 -14.31
C GLU A 104 -5.55 2.89 -13.42
N ARG A 105 -5.74 4.10 -13.97
CA ARG A 105 -6.31 5.25 -13.24
C ARG A 105 -7.66 4.94 -12.65
N GLU A 106 -8.42 4.12 -13.35
CA GLU A 106 -9.75 3.71 -12.98
C GLU A 106 -9.79 2.98 -11.63
N TYR A 107 -8.73 2.24 -11.28
CA TYR A 107 -8.59 1.57 -9.99
C TYR A 107 -8.20 2.51 -8.85
N ASN A 108 -7.77 3.73 -9.17
CA ASN A 108 -7.35 4.73 -8.20
C ASN A 108 -8.31 5.92 -8.12
N MET A 109 -9.42 5.88 -8.85
CA MET A 109 -10.41 6.97 -8.85
C MET A 109 -10.89 7.26 -7.44
N GLY A 110 -10.73 8.50 -6.99
CA GLY A 110 -11.19 8.97 -5.69
C GLY A 110 -10.19 8.77 -4.55
N LEU A 111 -9.14 7.95 -4.70
CA LEU A 111 -8.14 7.75 -3.64
C LEU A 111 -7.33 9.03 -3.38
N PRO A 112 -6.82 9.76 -4.41
CA PRO A 112 -6.16 11.05 -4.21
C PRO A 112 -7.09 12.11 -3.61
N GLU A 113 -8.35 12.16 -4.03
CA GLU A 113 -9.35 13.08 -3.48
C GLU A 113 -9.66 12.77 -2.01
N LEU A 114 -9.66 11.48 -1.63
CA LEU A 114 -9.81 11.07 -0.24
C LEU A 114 -8.59 11.46 0.59
N ALA A 115 -7.38 11.31 0.04
CA ALA A 115 -6.15 11.79 0.66
C ALA A 115 -6.19 13.32 0.86
N ARG A 116 -6.62 14.06 -0.17
CA ARG A 116 -6.87 15.51 -0.09
C ARG A 116 -7.86 15.86 1.00
N TYR A 117 -9.01 15.16 1.04
CA TYR A 117 -10.03 15.36 2.07
C TYR A 117 -9.47 15.10 3.48
N TRP A 118 -8.72 14.02 3.66
CA TRP A 118 -8.06 13.71 4.93
C TRP A 118 -7.10 14.83 5.34
N MET A 119 -6.24 15.29 4.41
CA MET A 119 -5.31 16.39 4.66
C MET A 119 -6.03 17.69 5.04
N ILE A 120 -7.12 18.06 4.36
CA ILE A 120 -7.85 19.30 4.66
C ILE A 120 -8.60 19.20 6.00
N SER A 121 -9.24 18.05 6.25
CA SER A 121 -10.06 17.85 7.45
C SER A 121 -9.21 17.67 8.71
N ARG A 122 -8.04 17.04 8.61
CA ARG A 122 -7.08 16.86 9.71
C ARG A 122 -6.07 18.00 9.82
N GLY A 123 -5.76 18.68 8.72
CA GLY A 123 -4.79 19.78 8.64
C GLY A 123 -5.20 21.10 9.30
N ARG A 124 -6.39 21.17 9.92
CA ARG A 124 -6.73 22.23 10.88
C ARG A 124 -6.09 22.01 12.27
N MET A 125 -5.44 20.87 12.50
CA MET A 125 -4.57 20.64 13.64
C MET A 125 -3.15 21.12 13.24
N GLU A 126 -2.93 22.43 13.36
CA GLU A 126 -1.65 23.19 13.34
C GLU A 126 -0.57 22.83 12.29
N GLY A 127 -0.31 23.73 11.33
CA GLY A 127 1.01 23.86 10.66
C GLY A 127 1.16 23.40 9.20
N LEU A 128 0.07 23.06 8.48
CA LEU A 128 0.14 22.29 7.23
C LEU A 128 -0.02 23.11 5.92
N TYR A 129 0.62 24.28 5.81
CA TYR A 129 0.87 24.88 4.49
C TYR A 129 2.19 24.34 3.94
N VAL A 130 2.14 23.07 3.48
CA VAL A 130 3.25 22.45 2.76
C VAL A 130 3.22 22.97 1.32
N THR A 131 4.11 23.90 1.00
CA THR A 131 4.47 24.20 -0.38
C THR A 131 5.65 23.30 -0.79
N ALA A 132 5.95 23.22 -2.09
CA ALA A 132 7.12 22.50 -2.60
C ALA A 132 8.44 22.97 -1.93
N ASP A 133 8.50 24.24 -1.52
CA ASP A 133 9.68 24.87 -0.90
C ASP A 133 9.81 24.54 0.61
N ASN A 134 8.73 24.05 1.25
CA ASN A 134 8.65 23.85 2.70
C ASN A 134 8.62 22.36 3.08
N ALA A 135 8.74 21.44 2.11
CA ALA A 135 8.74 20.00 2.36
C ALA A 135 9.86 19.56 3.31
N SER A 136 10.96 20.31 3.37
CA SER A 136 12.09 20.08 4.30
C SER A 136 11.88 20.68 5.69
N THR A 137 10.94 21.62 5.87
CA THR A 137 10.66 22.33 7.14
C THR A 137 9.26 22.01 7.71
N ALA A 138 8.52 21.06 7.14
CA ALA A 138 7.30 20.49 7.70
C ALA A 138 7.54 19.66 8.99
N GLY A 139 8.45 20.11 9.87
CA GLY A 139 8.85 19.49 11.13
C GLY A 139 7.76 19.40 12.19
N HIS A 140 6.54 19.87 11.89
CA HIS A 140 5.37 19.74 12.76
C HIS A 140 4.10 19.24 12.05
N GLY A 141 4.17 18.91 10.74
CA GLY A 141 3.01 18.45 9.97
C GLY A 141 2.85 16.93 9.96
N TYR A 142 1.62 16.46 9.74
CA TYR A 142 1.31 15.02 9.66
C TYR A 142 1.77 14.34 8.36
N ILE A 143 2.10 15.13 7.34
CA ILE A 143 2.62 14.65 6.07
C ILE A 143 4.15 14.65 6.12
N LYS A 144 4.73 13.46 6.00
CA LYS A 144 6.18 13.21 6.16
C LYS A 144 6.81 12.70 4.86
N GLY A 145 6.02 12.16 3.94
CA GLY A 145 6.51 11.59 2.69
C GLY A 145 6.44 12.55 1.49
N PRO A 146 6.92 12.09 0.31
CA PRO A 146 7.08 12.90 -0.89
C PRO A 146 5.78 13.08 -1.72
N VAL A 147 4.58 12.98 -1.14
CA VAL A 147 3.32 12.93 -1.91
C VAL A 147 3.16 14.02 -2.98
N PHE A 148 3.63 15.24 -2.74
CA PHE A 148 3.51 16.31 -3.72
C PHE A 148 4.50 16.21 -4.89
N SER A 149 5.63 15.50 -4.77
CA SER A 149 6.47 15.21 -5.94
C SER A 149 5.79 14.25 -6.91
N HIS A 150 4.77 13.53 -6.44
CA HIS A 150 3.91 12.65 -7.20
C HIS A 150 2.63 13.34 -7.71
N CYS A 151 2.51 14.66 -7.56
CA CYS A 151 1.31 15.41 -7.92
C CYS A 151 1.60 16.47 -9.00
N ARG A 152 0.61 16.77 -9.85
CA ARG A 152 0.65 17.89 -10.80
C ARG A 152 -0.64 18.72 -10.71
N PRO A 153 -0.63 19.95 -10.16
CA PRO A 153 0.54 20.66 -9.60
C PRO A 153 1.13 19.96 -8.37
N ALA A 154 2.38 20.27 -8.03
CA ALA A 154 3.10 19.70 -6.88
C ALA A 154 2.63 20.32 -5.54
N ASP A 155 1.32 20.28 -5.31
CA ASP A 155 0.63 20.79 -4.12
C ASP A 155 -0.69 20.02 -3.87
N ILE A 156 -1.45 20.44 -2.87
CA ILE A 156 -2.73 19.82 -2.48
C ILE A 156 -3.80 19.83 -3.58
N ASN A 157 -3.71 20.73 -4.56
CA ASN A 157 -4.60 20.78 -5.71
C ASN A 157 -4.23 19.74 -6.78
N GLY A 158 -3.05 19.14 -6.72
CA GLY A 158 -2.67 17.98 -7.54
C GLY A 158 -3.08 16.63 -6.95
N LEU A 159 -3.70 16.59 -5.76
CA LEU A 159 -4.29 15.38 -5.20
C LEU A 159 -5.70 15.15 -5.76
N HIS A 160 -5.76 14.76 -7.02
CA HIS A 160 -6.97 14.29 -7.68
C HIS A 160 -6.62 13.24 -8.72
N THR A 161 -7.60 12.43 -9.11
CA THR A 161 -7.48 11.56 -10.27
C THR A 161 -7.72 12.38 -11.55
N CYS A 162 -6.88 12.15 -12.56
CA CYS A 162 -7.07 12.72 -13.89
C CYS A 162 -8.07 11.88 -14.69
N SER A 163 -9.32 12.31 -14.80
CA SER A 163 -10.28 11.72 -15.75
C SER A 163 -10.39 12.59 -17.00
N GLU A 164 -10.90 12.04 -18.11
CA GLU A 164 -11.17 12.83 -19.33
C GLU A 164 -12.07 14.05 -19.04
N LEU A 165 -13.01 13.90 -18.09
CA LEU A 165 -13.92 14.97 -17.65
C LEU A 165 -13.21 16.06 -16.84
N VAL A 166 -12.18 15.70 -16.05
CA VAL A 166 -11.44 16.62 -15.18
C VAL A 166 -10.28 17.29 -15.91
N CYS A 167 -9.59 16.54 -16.78
CA CYS A 167 -8.37 16.96 -17.43
C CYS A 167 -8.53 17.44 -18.88
N ARG A 168 -9.75 17.45 -19.45
CA ARG A 168 -10.06 17.98 -20.79
C ARG A 168 -9.12 17.47 -21.91
N GLY A 169 -8.80 16.18 -21.88
CA GLY A 169 -7.89 15.56 -22.85
C GLY A 169 -6.39 15.73 -22.55
N GLU A 170 -6.02 16.41 -21.46
CA GLU A 170 -4.64 16.39 -20.99
C GLU A 170 -4.34 15.06 -20.33
N THR A 171 -3.25 14.44 -20.77
CA THR A 171 -2.90 13.10 -20.33
C THR A 171 -2.41 13.05 -18.90
N TRP A 172 -2.13 14.18 -18.21
CA TRP A 172 -1.50 14.12 -16.88
C TRP A 172 -1.60 15.39 -16.02
N ARG A 173 -2.70 15.53 -15.26
CA ARG A 173 -2.83 16.44 -14.12
C ARG A 173 -3.37 15.66 -12.92
N GLY A 174 -2.68 15.66 -11.79
CA GLY A 174 -3.10 14.93 -10.61
C GLY A 174 -1.99 14.09 -9.98
N TRP A 175 -2.39 13.12 -9.15
CA TRP A 175 -1.48 12.13 -8.58
C TRP A 175 -1.03 11.13 -9.65
N ASP A 176 0.25 10.79 -9.65
CA ASP A 176 0.88 9.97 -10.69
C ASP A 176 0.57 8.48 -10.62
N GLY A 177 0.07 8.01 -9.48
CA GLY A 177 -0.20 6.61 -9.23
C GLY A 177 1.06 5.74 -9.18
N GLU A 178 2.25 6.32 -8.97
CA GLU A 178 3.48 5.53 -8.85
C GLU A 178 3.35 4.58 -7.66
N MET A 179 3.47 3.29 -7.96
CA MET A 179 3.47 2.25 -6.95
C MET A 179 4.51 1.20 -7.26
N PHE A 180 4.97 0.56 -6.20
CA PHE A 180 5.82 -0.62 -6.28
C PHE A 180 4.95 -1.86 -6.15
N SER A 181 5.37 -2.96 -6.76
CA SER A 181 4.65 -4.21 -6.62
C SER A 181 4.52 -4.67 -5.17
N GLY A 182 3.31 -5.11 -4.80
CA GLY A 182 3.00 -5.63 -3.47
C GLY A 182 3.49 -7.06 -3.20
N HIS A 183 4.11 -7.73 -4.19
CA HIS A 183 4.47 -9.14 -4.06
C HIS A 183 5.71 -9.39 -3.19
N TYR A 184 6.51 -8.37 -2.89
CA TYR A 184 7.70 -8.49 -2.04
C TYR A 184 8.04 -7.16 -1.34
N GLN A 185 7.60 -7.05 -0.09
CA GLN A 185 7.75 -5.84 0.71
C GLN A 185 7.99 -6.19 2.18
N ILE A 186 8.69 -5.32 2.92
CA ILE A 186 8.87 -5.44 4.36
C ILE A 186 8.48 -4.12 5.01
N PHE A 187 7.65 -4.20 6.05
CA PHE A 187 7.17 -3.04 6.79
C PHE A 187 7.58 -3.11 8.26
N LYS A 188 8.06 -1.99 8.80
CA LYS A 188 8.19 -1.75 10.23
C LYS A 188 6.80 -1.52 10.82
N LEU A 189 6.36 -2.41 11.70
CA LEU A 189 5.00 -2.41 12.22
C LEU A 189 4.70 -1.15 13.06
N ASP A 190 5.65 -0.65 13.83
CA ASP A 190 5.45 0.57 14.62
C ASP A 190 5.18 1.80 13.71
N HIS A 191 5.76 1.84 12.50
CA HIS A 191 5.43 2.85 11.49
C HIS A 191 4.00 2.66 10.97
N TRP A 192 3.65 1.45 10.51
CA TRP A 192 2.31 1.13 10.01
C TRP A 192 1.21 1.47 11.03
N PHE A 193 1.48 1.27 12.31
CA PHE A 193 0.56 1.57 13.41
C PHE A 193 0.71 2.97 13.99
N SER A 194 1.46 3.85 13.34
CA SER A 194 1.39 5.29 13.63
C SER A 194 -0.04 5.79 13.48
N TRP A 195 -0.42 6.74 14.31
CA TRP A 195 -1.81 7.18 14.39
C TRP A 195 -2.25 7.86 13.08
N GLU A 196 -1.34 8.53 12.37
CA GLU A 196 -1.60 9.17 11.08
C GLU A 196 -2.03 8.13 10.03
N ILE A 197 -1.25 7.04 9.92
CA ILE A 197 -1.54 5.94 8.99
C ILE A 197 -2.84 5.26 9.38
N GLN A 198 -3.03 4.96 10.67
CA GLN A 198 -4.25 4.28 11.11
C GLN A 198 -5.50 5.13 10.92
N ASP A 199 -5.44 6.44 11.16
CA ASP A 199 -6.57 7.34 10.94
C ASP A 199 -6.94 7.43 9.45
N PHE A 200 -5.95 7.58 8.56
CA PHE A 200 -6.17 7.57 7.11
C PHE A 200 -6.69 6.20 6.62
N LEU A 201 -6.10 5.10 7.07
CA LEU A 201 -6.51 3.74 6.70
C LEU A 201 -7.95 3.45 7.16
N GLN A 202 -8.34 3.89 8.35
CA GLN A 202 -9.72 3.76 8.82
C GLN A 202 -10.69 4.55 7.95
N LEU A 203 -10.30 5.74 7.46
CA LEU A 203 -11.10 6.49 6.51
C LEU A 203 -11.27 5.71 5.19
N VAL A 204 -10.18 5.18 4.61
CA VAL A 204 -10.20 4.31 3.41
C VAL A 204 -11.11 3.08 3.59
N ILE A 205 -11.07 2.45 4.77
CA ILE A 205 -11.91 1.29 5.07
C ILE A 205 -13.39 1.69 5.16
N ARG A 206 -13.68 2.82 5.82
CA ARG A 206 -15.06 3.30 6.03
C ARG A 206 -15.74 3.78 4.75
N THR A 207 -14.99 4.27 3.76
CA THR A 207 -15.59 4.60 2.45
C THR A 207 -15.96 3.36 1.64
N GLY A 208 -15.40 2.20 1.97
CA GLY A 208 -15.56 0.98 1.18
C GLY A 208 -14.76 0.95 -0.14
N GLY A 209 -14.02 2.01 -0.49
CA GLY A 209 -13.33 2.11 -1.77
C GLY A 209 -12.24 1.05 -2.00
N HIS A 210 -11.64 0.53 -0.94
CA HIS A 210 -10.71 -0.60 -1.01
C HIS A 210 -11.36 -1.90 -1.54
N ILE A 211 -12.68 -2.06 -1.37
CA ILE A 211 -13.44 -3.17 -1.95
C ILE A 211 -14.15 -2.71 -3.23
N GLU A 212 -14.81 -1.56 -3.24
CA GLU A 212 -15.64 -1.11 -4.37
C GLU A 212 -14.81 -0.57 -5.54
N HIS A 213 -13.82 0.28 -5.28
CA HIS A 213 -13.00 0.96 -6.28
C HIS A 213 -11.64 0.29 -6.55
N ARG A 214 -11.35 -0.86 -5.91
CA ARG A 214 -10.05 -1.54 -5.97
C ARG A 214 -8.90 -0.63 -5.53
N TRP A 215 -9.14 0.23 -4.52
CA TRP A 215 -8.04 0.80 -3.72
C TRP A 215 -7.43 -0.31 -2.86
N ASN A 216 -6.92 -1.34 -3.52
CA ASN A 216 -6.34 -2.53 -2.93
C ASN A 216 -5.12 -2.15 -2.09
N GLU A 217 -4.47 -3.16 -1.52
CA GLU A 217 -3.30 -2.95 -0.68
C GLU A 217 -2.23 -2.15 -1.40
N ILE A 218 -1.97 -2.41 -2.68
CA ILE A 218 -0.86 -1.78 -3.42
C ILE A 218 -1.10 -0.27 -3.56
N SER A 219 -2.29 0.11 -4.04
CA SER A 219 -2.65 1.51 -4.23
C SER A 219 -2.72 2.28 -2.91
N THR A 220 -3.34 1.67 -1.89
CA THR A 220 -3.46 2.27 -0.55
C THR A 220 -2.09 2.38 0.13
N GLN A 221 -1.23 1.36 0.03
CA GLN A 221 0.14 1.38 0.55
C GLN A 221 1.01 2.42 -0.16
N ALA A 222 0.86 2.59 -1.48
CA ALA A 222 1.55 3.62 -2.23
C ALA A 222 1.19 5.02 -1.74
N MET A 223 -0.12 5.30 -1.57
CA MET A 223 -0.58 6.57 -1.00
C MET A 223 -0.08 6.77 0.44
N ILE A 224 -0.15 5.74 1.30
CA ILE A 224 0.39 5.79 2.67
C ILE A 224 1.89 6.10 2.66
N ARG A 225 2.66 5.44 1.79
CA ARG A 225 4.10 5.67 1.64
C ARG A 225 4.38 7.11 1.25
N HIS A 226 3.71 7.60 0.21
CA HIS A 226 3.84 8.96 -0.27
C HIS A 226 3.45 10.00 0.79
N MET A 227 2.41 9.75 1.59
CA MET A 227 1.97 10.70 2.61
C MET A 227 2.82 10.66 3.88
N PHE A 228 3.23 9.48 4.33
CA PHE A 228 3.68 9.28 5.71
C PHE A 228 5.09 8.72 5.85
N THR A 229 5.74 8.31 4.75
CA THR A 229 7.09 7.74 4.78
C THR A 229 8.08 8.67 4.06
N PRO A 230 8.96 9.39 4.77
CA PRO A 230 10.05 10.13 4.15
C PRO A 230 10.94 9.21 3.29
N ASP A 231 11.46 9.71 2.17
CA ASP A 231 12.29 8.93 1.24
C ASP A 231 13.49 8.26 1.91
N LYS A 232 14.11 8.94 2.89
CA LYS A 232 15.24 8.38 3.67
C LYS A 232 14.90 7.12 4.46
N HIS A 233 13.61 6.84 4.69
CA HIS A 233 13.12 5.65 5.40
C HIS A 233 12.51 4.62 4.44
N VAL A 234 12.61 4.83 3.13
CA VAL A 234 12.23 3.86 2.10
C VAL A 234 13.51 3.23 1.54
N HIS A 235 13.53 1.92 1.42
CA HIS A 235 14.58 1.21 0.70
C HIS A 235 14.00 0.47 -0.49
N ILE A 236 14.62 0.64 -1.67
CA ILE A 236 14.26 -0.07 -2.88
C ILE A 236 15.31 -1.14 -3.12
N PHE A 237 14.91 -2.41 -3.09
CA PHE A 237 15.77 -3.55 -3.41
C PHE A 237 16.01 -3.59 -4.92
N SER A 238 17.07 -2.93 -5.36
CA SER A 238 17.63 -3.02 -6.71
C SER A 238 18.86 -3.95 -6.77
N ASP A 239 19.33 -4.40 -5.61
CA ASP A 239 20.49 -5.28 -5.41
C ASP A 239 20.14 -6.77 -5.42
N HIS A 240 18.86 -7.13 -5.47
CA HIS A 240 18.38 -8.52 -5.49
C HIS A 240 17.57 -8.83 -6.73
N LYS A 241 17.81 -9.99 -7.34
CA LYS A 241 16.96 -10.56 -8.40
C LYS A 241 15.76 -11.25 -7.77
N ILE A 242 14.61 -10.56 -7.76
CA ILE A 242 13.34 -11.11 -7.31
C ILE A 242 12.37 -11.19 -8.49
N ARG A 243 11.60 -12.26 -8.60
CA ARG A 243 10.60 -12.44 -9.66
C ARG A 243 9.24 -12.74 -9.07
N HIS A 244 8.20 -12.45 -9.84
CA HIS A 244 6.81 -12.71 -9.50
C HIS A 244 6.07 -13.26 -10.71
N GLY A 245 5.25 -14.30 -10.51
CA GLY A 245 4.41 -14.91 -11.53
C GLY A 245 4.78 -16.35 -11.90
N ARG A 246 3.99 -16.94 -12.81
CA ARG A 246 4.18 -18.33 -13.26
C ARG A 246 5.38 -18.45 -14.20
N HIS A 247 6.47 -19.06 -13.76
CA HIS A 247 7.62 -19.34 -14.62
C HIS A 247 7.38 -20.61 -15.48
N PRO A 248 7.66 -20.57 -16.80
CA PRO A 248 7.93 -21.78 -17.59
C PRO A 248 9.40 -22.21 -17.57
N ASP A 249 10.31 -21.34 -17.11
CA ASP A 249 11.75 -21.51 -17.31
C ASP A 249 12.50 -21.60 -15.99
N SER A 250 13.01 -22.81 -15.71
CA SER A 250 13.82 -23.17 -14.56
C SER A 250 15.00 -22.21 -14.36
N CYS A 251 15.10 -21.60 -13.17
CA CYS A 251 16.34 -21.02 -12.67
C CYS A 251 17.40 -22.12 -12.51
N SER A 252 18.28 -22.31 -13.50
CA SER A 252 19.34 -23.32 -13.42
C SER A 252 20.28 -23.10 -12.23
N ALA A 253 20.53 -21.84 -11.86
CA ALA A 253 21.36 -21.46 -10.70
C ALA A 253 20.70 -21.76 -9.34
N CYS A 254 19.38 -21.95 -9.29
CA CYS A 254 18.67 -22.20 -8.03
C CYS A 254 18.77 -23.67 -7.59
N LEU A 255 19.12 -24.58 -8.50
CA LEU A 255 19.35 -26.00 -8.18
C LEU A 255 20.57 -26.19 -7.27
N ASP A 256 21.58 -25.33 -7.40
CA ASP A 256 22.82 -25.42 -6.62
C ASP A 256 22.64 -24.96 -5.15
N TRP A 257 21.51 -24.34 -4.79
CA TRP A 257 21.27 -23.83 -3.42
C TRP A 257 20.39 -24.72 -2.56
N MET A 258 19.73 -25.68 -3.19
CA MET A 258 18.95 -26.70 -2.50
C MET A 258 19.76 -27.96 -2.21
N ALA A 259 21.03 -28.00 -2.64
CA ALA A 259 22.01 -29.04 -2.33
C ALA A 259 22.86 -28.65 -1.11
#